data_AF-A0A8D2PSM9-F1
#
_entry.id   AF-A0A8D2PSM9-F1
#
_cell.length_a   1.000
_cell.length_b   1.000
_cell.length_c   1.000
_cell.angle_alpha   90.00
_cell.angle_beta   90.00
_cell.angle_gamma   90.00
#
_symmetry.space_group_name_H-M   'P 1'
#
loop_
_entity.id
_entity.type
_entity.pdbx_description
1 polymer ?
#
loop_
_entity_poly.entity_id
_entity_poly.type
_entity_poly.pdbx_seq_one_letter_code
_entity_poly.pdbx_strand_id
1 'polypeptide(L)'
;LLIVYPWTQRFFASFGNLSSPTAIVGNPKVQAHGKKVLTSFSEAVKNLDSIKKCFAPLSKLHCEKLHVDPENFRLLGDTLIIVLAAHFGKDFTPDCQAAWQKLVRVVAHALAHEYH
;
A
#
# COMPACT_ATOMS: atom_id res chain seq x y z
N LEU A 1 -5.46 5.61 -3.26
CA LEU A 1 -6.17 4.32 -3.31
C LEU A 1 -7.69 4.48 -3.17
N LEU A 2 -8.27 4.64 -1.98
CA LEU A 2 -9.72 4.54 -1.77
C LEU A 2 -10.58 5.55 -2.59
N ILE A 3 -10.02 6.70 -2.96
CA ILE A 3 -10.70 7.71 -3.80
C ILE A 3 -10.56 7.38 -5.29
N VAL A 4 -9.33 7.10 -5.74
CA VAL A 4 -9.00 6.87 -7.17
C VAL A 4 -9.46 5.50 -7.67
N TYR A 5 -9.45 4.50 -6.79
CA TYR A 5 -9.81 3.11 -7.06
C TYR A 5 -10.93 2.68 -6.10
N PRO A 6 -12.16 3.20 -6.26
CA PRO A 6 -13.21 3.09 -5.26
C PRO A 6 -13.66 1.67 -4.96
N TRP A 7 -13.47 0.71 -5.89
CA TRP A 7 -13.75 -0.70 -5.62
C TRP A 7 -12.94 -1.27 -4.45
N THR A 8 -11.78 -0.67 -4.13
CA THR A 8 -10.95 -1.08 -2.98
C THR A 8 -11.62 -0.79 -1.63
N GLN A 9 -12.64 0.08 -1.59
CA GLN A 9 -13.40 0.37 -0.37
C GLN A 9 -14.13 -0.87 0.18
N ARG A 10 -14.43 -1.87 -0.66
CA ARG A 10 -15.10 -3.12 -0.25
C ARG A 10 -14.37 -3.87 0.88
N PHE A 11 -13.04 -3.74 0.93
CA PHE A 11 -12.19 -4.38 1.94
C PHE A 11 -12.22 -3.67 3.30
N PHE A 12 -12.85 -2.49 3.37
CA PHE A 12 -12.84 -1.61 4.53
C PHE A 12 -14.25 -1.26 5.03
N ALA A 13 -15.24 -2.13 4.79
CA ALA A 13 -16.63 -1.88 5.21
C ALA A 13 -16.77 -1.57 6.72
N SER A 14 -15.91 -2.14 7.56
CA SER A 14 -15.89 -1.89 9.02
C SER A 14 -15.33 -0.51 9.41
N PHE A 15 -14.84 0.27 8.45
CA PHE A 15 -14.26 1.60 8.70
C PHE A 15 -15.33 2.70 8.79
N GLY A 16 -16.60 2.36 8.55
CA GLY A 16 -17.70 3.32 8.61
C GLY A 16 -17.85 4.08 7.30
N ASN A 17 -18.14 5.38 7.38
CA ASN A 17 -18.43 6.18 6.20
C ASN A 17 -17.17 6.39 5.32
N LEU A 18 -17.26 5.95 4.06
CA LEU A 18 -16.25 6.12 3.00
C LEU A 18 -16.88 6.69 1.70
N SER A 19 -18.10 7.25 1.75
CA SER A 19 -18.89 7.57 0.56
C SER A 19 -18.41 8.77 -0.27
N SER A 20 -17.51 9.59 0.29
CA SER A 20 -16.97 10.78 -0.38
C SER A 20 -15.49 11.00 -0.07
N PRO A 21 -14.75 11.77 -0.90
CA PRO A 21 -13.37 12.11 -0.62
C PRO A 21 -13.16 12.74 0.77
N THR A 22 -14.03 13.67 1.17
CA THR A 22 -13.97 14.30 2.50
C THR A 22 -14.18 13.28 3.62
N ALA A 23 -15.15 12.37 3.47
CA ALA A 23 -15.38 11.30 4.43
C ALA A 23 -14.17 10.38 4.56
N ILE A 24 -13.56 9.98 3.43
CA ILE A 24 -12.37 9.11 3.40
C ILE A 24 -11.17 9.78 4.08
N VAL A 25 -10.87 11.03 3.72
CA VAL A 25 -9.70 11.76 4.24
C VAL A 25 -9.83 12.02 5.75
N GLY A 26 -11.05 12.36 6.20
CA GLY A 26 -11.34 12.61 7.62
C GLY A 26 -11.53 11.34 8.47
N ASN A 27 -11.49 10.14 7.89
CA ASN A 27 -11.80 8.92 8.61
C ASN A 27 -10.61 8.45 9.49
N PRO A 28 -10.76 8.40 10.83
CA PRO A 28 -9.66 8.05 11.73
C PRO A 28 -9.19 6.59 11.56
N LYS A 29 -10.08 5.67 11.17
CA LYS A 29 -9.69 4.28 10.90
C LYS A 29 -8.88 4.16 9.61
N VAL A 30 -9.20 4.94 8.59
CA VAL A 30 -8.39 5.04 7.36
C VAL A 30 -7.00 5.56 7.69
N GLN A 31 -6.89 6.64 8.47
CA GLN A 31 -5.60 7.22 8.87
C GLN A 31 -4.77 6.23 9.70
N ALA A 32 -5.39 5.57 10.69
CA ALA A 32 -4.72 4.58 11.53
C ALA A 32 -4.23 3.38 10.70
N HIS A 33 -5.02 2.92 9.73
CA HIS A 33 -4.60 1.83 8.84
C HIS A 33 -3.50 2.27 7.88
N GLY A 34 -3.59 3.47 7.31
CA GLY A 34 -2.54 4.06 6.48
C GLY A 34 -1.19 4.12 7.21
N LYS A 35 -1.19 4.47 8.50
CA LYS A 35 0.02 4.40 9.34
C LYS A 35 0.61 2.98 9.42
N LYS A 36 -0.23 1.95 9.59
CA LYS A 36 0.22 0.54 9.62
C LYS A 36 0.84 0.14 8.28
N VAL A 37 0.22 0.53 7.17
CA VAL A 37 0.76 0.28 5.81
C VAL A 37 2.11 0.96 5.63
N LEU A 38 2.26 2.26 5.98
CA LEU A 38 3.55 2.93 5.85
C LEU A 38 4.63 2.34 6.78
N THR A 39 4.23 1.86 7.96
CA THR A 39 5.14 1.16 8.88
C THR A 39 5.67 -0.13 8.25
N SER A 40 4.85 -0.91 7.53
CA SER A 40 5.33 -2.11 6.84
C SER A 40 6.30 -1.78 5.70
N PHE A 41 6.13 -0.66 4.99
CA PHE A 41 7.13 -0.18 4.03
C PHE A 41 8.47 0.14 4.71
N SER A 42 8.47 0.74 5.91
CA SER A 42 9.70 0.90 6.70
C SER A 42 10.37 -0.43 7.02
N GLU A 43 9.59 -1.45 7.38
CA GLU A 43 10.14 -2.80 7.61
C GLU A 43 10.71 -3.42 6.32
N ALA A 44 10.09 -3.20 5.17
CA ALA A 44 10.66 -3.60 3.87
C ALA A 44 12.02 -2.95 3.61
N VAL A 45 12.16 -1.65 3.87
CA VAL A 45 13.44 -0.91 3.70
C VAL A 45 14.53 -1.44 4.63
N LYS A 46 14.19 -1.89 5.84
CA LYS A 46 15.15 -2.52 6.76
C LYS A 46 15.56 -3.94 6.35
N ASN A 47 14.79 -4.58 5.46
CA ASN A 47 14.93 -5.99 5.11
C ASN A 47 15.02 -6.20 3.59
N LEU A 48 15.69 -5.31 2.85
CA LEU A 48 15.69 -5.30 1.37
C LEU A 48 16.07 -6.65 0.74
N ASP A 49 17.02 -7.38 1.34
CA ASP A 49 17.49 -8.68 0.84
C ASP A 49 16.54 -9.84 1.18
N SER A 50 15.58 -9.63 2.09
CA SER A 50 14.69 -10.67 2.61
C SER A 50 13.22 -10.25 2.64
N ILE A 51 12.80 -9.31 1.77
CA ILE A 51 11.42 -8.77 1.75
C ILE A 51 10.39 -9.89 1.63
N LYS A 52 10.62 -10.90 0.77
CA LYS A 52 9.67 -12.04 0.61
C LYS A 52 9.38 -12.73 1.95
N LYS A 53 10.44 -13.10 2.68
CA LYS A 53 10.33 -13.74 3.99
C LYS A 53 9.66 -12.81 5.02
N CYS A 54 10.01 -11.53 5.01
CA CYS A 54 9.43 -10.53 5.90
C CYS A 54 7.91 -10.36 5.68
N PHE A 55 7.44 -10.46 4.43
CA PHE A 55 6.06 -10.22 4.06
C PHE A 55 5.20 -11.48 3.92
N ALA A 56 5.77 -12.69 4.01
CA ALA A 56 5.03 -13.94 3.86
C ALA A 56 3.79 -14.05 4.80
N PRO A 57 3.86 -13.69 6.11
CA PRO A 57 2.67 -13.70 6.96
C PRO A 57 1.58 -12.73 6.47
N LEU A 58 2.00 -11.57 5.95
CA LEU A 58 1.09 -10.55 5.45
C LEU A 58 0.47 -10.97 4.10
N SER A 59 1.25 -11.64 3.25
CA SER A 59 0.78 -12.23 2.00
C SER A 59 -0.33 -13.25 2.25
N LYS A 60 -0.11 -14.21 3.18
CA LYS A 60 -1.13 -15.19 3.59
C LYS A 60 -2.38 -14.53 4.13
N LEU A 61 -2.24 -13.53 5.00
CA LEU A 61 -3.38 -12.79 5.53
C LEU A 61 -4.22 -12.16 4.41
N HIS A 62 -3.57 -11.48 3.46
CA HIS A 62 -4.27 -10.80 2.38
C HIS A 62 -4.90 -11.76 1.37
N CYS A 63 -4.31 -12.93 1.15
CA CYS A 63 -4.84 -13.98 0.29
C CYS A 63 -6.00 -14.74 0.97
N GLU A 64 -5.72 -15.40 2.10
CA GLU A 64 -6.59 -16.41 2.71
C GLU A 64 -7.74 -15.82 3.52
N LYS A 65 -7.58 -14.60 4.06
CA LYS A 65 -8.59 -14.00 4.95
C LYS A 65 -9.24 -12.76 4.36
N LEU A 66 -8.45 -11.90 3.72
CA LEU A 66 -8.96 -10.64 3.18
C LEU A 66 -9.38 -10.75 1.72
N HIS A 67 -8.95 -11.80 1.02
CA HIS A 67 -9.23 -12.05 -0.40
C HIS A 67 -8.97 -10.82 -1.29
N VAL A 68 -7.86 -10.13 -1.01
CA VAL A 68 -7.45 -8.95 -1.76
C VAL A 68 -6.82 -9.38 -3.06
N ASP A 69 -7.38 -8.97 -4.20
CA ASP A 69 -6.78 -9.21 -5.51
C ASP A 69 -5.37 -8.58 -5.57
N PRO A 70 -4.33 -9.35 -5.95
CA PRO A 70 -2.93 -8.90 -6.01
C PRO A 70 -2.69 -7.60 -6.78
N GLU A 71 -3.50 -7.31 -7.80
CA GLU A 71 -3.34 -6.07 -8.58
C GLU A 71 -3.50 -4.82 -7.71
N ASN A 72 -4.31 -4.89 -6.65
CA ASN A 72 -4.50 -3.76 -5.74
C ASN A 72 -3.22 -3.39 -4.97
N PHE A 73 -2.26 -4.30 -4.81
CA PHE A 73 -0.95 -3.96 -4.22
C PHE A 73 -0.14 -3.03 -5.11
N ARG A 74 -0.19 -3.25 -6.44
CA ARG A 74 0.45 -2.35 -7.41
C ARG A 74 -0.20 -0.98 -7.39
N LEU A 75 -1.53 -0.92 -7.40
CA LEU A 75 -2.29 0.34 -7.33
C LEU A 75 -2.00 1.15 -6.06
N LEU A 76 -1.81 0.47 -4.92
CA LEU A 76 -1.38 1.11 -3.68
C LEU A 76 0.05 1.65 -3.81
N GLY A 77 0.96 0.88 -4.38
CA GLY A 77 2.33 1.30 -4.68
C GLY A 77 2.38 2.55 -5.57
N ASP A 78 1.63 2.57 -6.67
CA ASP A 78 1.58 3.72 -7.58
C ASP A 78 0.95 4.95 -6.92
N THR A 79 -0.09 4.77 -6.09
CA THR A 79 -0.62 5.87 -5.26
C THR A 79 0.47 6.44 -4.35
N LEU A 80 1.27 5.57 -3.70
CA LEU A 80 2.33 6.02 -2.81
C LEU A 80 3.39 6.84 -3.54
N ILE A 81 3.78 6.43 -4.75
CA ILE A 81 4.72 7.20 -5.59
C ILE A 81 4.17 8.60 -5.90
N ILE A 82 2.89 8.71 -6.25
CA ILE A 82 2.24 10.01 -6.50
C ILE A 82 2.24 10.87 -5.24
N VAL A 83 1.94 10.29 -4.07
CA VAL A 83 1.93 11.02 -2.80
C VAL A 83 3.34 11.50 -2.42
N LEU A 84 4.37 10.68 -2.61
CA LEU A 84 5.76 11.06 -2.36
C LEU A 84 6.20 12.20 -3.30
N ALA A 85 5.89 12.10 -4.58
CA ALA A 85 6.16 13.16 -5.56
C ALA A 85 5.47 14.48 -5.17
N ALA A 86 4.20 14.43 -4.76
CA ALA A 86 3.46 15.61 -4.31
C ALA A 86 4.02 16.21 -3.02
N HIS A 87 4.49 15.38 -2.09
CA HIS A 87 5.00 15.83 -0.79
C HIS A 87 6.40 16.45 -0.88
N PHE A 88 7.31 15.81 -1.62
CA PHE A 88 8.71 16.25 -1.72
C PHE A 88 8.97 17.17 -2.93
N GLY A 89 8.04 17.26 -3.88
CA GLY A 89 8.17 18.15 -5.04
C GLY A 89 9.46 17.89 -5.82
N LYS A 90 10.30 18.92 -5.94
CA LYS A 90 11.56 18.85 -6.70
C LYS A 90 12.60 17.93 -6.07
N ASP A 91 12.50 17.66 -4.76
CA ASP A 91 13.43 16.77 -4.05
C ASP A 91 13.16 15.28 -4.35
N PHE A 92 11.98 14.95 -4.89
CA PHE A 92 11.68 13.63 -5.44
C PHE A 92 12.23 13.51 -6.85
N THR A 93 13.56 13.51 -6.96
CA THR A 93 14.28 13.44 -8.24
C THR A 93 13.92 12.16 -9.02
N PRO A 94 14.19 12.11 -10.34
CA PRO A 94 13.96 10.89 -11.13
C PRO A 94 14.64 9.64 -10.55
N ASP A 95 15.84 9.77 -10.01
CA ASP A 95 16.57 8.66 -9.37
C ASP A 95 15.88 8.21 -8.07
N CYS A 96 15.41 9.17 -7.27
CA CYS A 96 14.62 8.88 -6.06
C CYS A 96 13.31 8.16 -6.43
N GLN A 97 12.60 8.65 -7.45
CA GLN A 97 11.40 8.01 -7.97
C GLN A 97 11.67 6.60 -8.46
N ALA A 98 12.75 6.37 -9.20
CA ALA A 98 13.13 5.05 -9.70
C ALA A 98 13.41 4.06 -8.55
N ALA A 99 14.13 4.50 -7.52
CA ALA A 99 14.42 3.70 -6.34
C ALA A 99 13.14 3.31 -5.58
N TRP A 100 12.24 4.28 -5.34
CA TRP A 100 10.96 4.03 -4.69
C TRP A 100 10.03 3.16 -5.55
N GLN A 101 10.01 3.37 -6.88
CA GLN A 101 9.27 2.51 -7.81
C GLN A 101 9.74 1.05 -7.73
N LYS A 102 11.06 0.82 -7.66
CA LYS A 102 11.62 -0.53 -7.46
C LYS A 102 11.13 -1.12 -6.13
N LEU A 103 11.20 -0.35 -5.04
CA LEU A 103 10.76 -0.80 -3.72
C LEU A 103 9.28 -1.20 -3.71
N VAL A 104 8.37 -0.33 -4.18
CA VAL A 104 6.93 -0.64 -4.16
C VAL A 104 6.58 -1.84 -5.02
N ARG A 105 7.28 -2.07 -6.13
CA ARG A 105 7.11 -3.26 -6.98
C ARG A 105 7.58 -4.53 -6.28
N VAL A 106 8.71 -4.49 -5.58
CA VAL A 106 9.22 -5.64 -4.82
C VAL A 106 8.30 -5.97 -3.65
N VAL A 107 7.77 -4.96 -2.96
CA VAL A 107 6.76 -5.15 -1.89
C VAL A 107 5.47 -5.75 -2.45
N ALA A 108 4.96 -5.24 -3.58
CA ALA A 108 3.76 -5.80 -4.22
C ALA A 108 3.96 -7.26 -4.64
N HIS A 109 5.12 -7.58 -5.23
CA HIS A 109 5.48 -8.96 -5.58
C HIS A 109 5.59 -9.86 -4.34
N ALA A 110 6.18 -9.38 -3.25
CA ALA A 110 6.28 -10.14 -2.01
C ALA A 110 4.91 -10.38 -1.35
N LEU A 111 4.01 -9.38 -1.39
CA LEU A 111 2.64 -9.50 -0.90
C LEU A 111 1.79 -10.46 -1.74
N ALA A 112 2.08 -10.61 -3.03
CA ALA A 112 1.39 -11.56 -3.91
C ALA A 112 1.97 -12.98 -3.87
N HIS A 113 3.06 -13.24 -3.13
CA HIS A 113 3.83 -14.46 -3.29
C HIS A 113 3.13 -15.74 -2.81
N GLU A 114 2.28 -15.66 -1.78
CA GLU A 114 1.58 -16.80 -1.19
C GLU A 114 0.19 -17.04 -1.81
N TYR A 115 -0.13 -16.36 -2.91
CA TYR A 115 -1.39 -16.53 -3.64
C TYR A 115 -1.31 -17.79 -4.51
N HIS A 116 -2.22 -18.72 -4.28
CA HIS A 116 -2.31 -20.02 -4.96
C HIS A 116 -3.76 -20.35 -5.33
#